data_AF-A0A1U7IAZ3-F1
#
_entry.id   AF-A0A1U7IAZ3-F1
#
_cell.length_a   1.000
_cell.length_b   1.000
_cell.length_c   1.000
_cell.angle_alpha   90.00
_cell.angle_beta   90.00
_cell.angle_gamma   90.00
#
_symmetry.space_group_name_H-M   'P 1'
#
loop_
_entity.id
_entity.type
_entity.pdbx_description
1 polymer ?
#
loop_
_entity_poly.entity_id
_entity_poly.type
_entity_poly.pdbx_seq_one_letter_code
_entity_poly.pdbx_strand_id
1 'polypeptide(L)'
;MFRISILSLLIFTGLGISVFGNPARADIYDATVICRVRGLQQGQLALRPQPNGRPFAGLNNGNTVQAFAGTIDENNVIWDEVKVIKGPNSQLTGRVGYVNSKYLSCKWYDEQGNFIREDP
;
A
#
# COMPACT_ATOMS: atom_id res chain seq x y z
N MET A 1 -61.91 27.32 12.68
CA MET A 1 -61.80 25.87 12.41
C MET A 1 -60.39 25.60 11.92
N PHE A 2 -59.64 24.80 12.65
CA PHE A 2 -58.25 24.42 12.39
C PHE A 2 -58.10 23.60 11.10
N ARG A 3 -56.97 23.74 10.38
CA ARG A 3 -56.09 22.61 10.04
C ARG A 3 -54.68 23.07 9.64
N ILE A 4 -53.73 22.29 10.12
CA ILE A 4 -52.28 22.46 10.23
C ILE A 4 -51.62 21.53 9.22
N SER A 5 -50.56 22.03 8.54
CA SER A 5 -49.37 21.34 8.00
C SER A 5 -49.60 20.16 7.01
N ILE A 6 -48.65 19.60 6.27
CA ILE A 6 -47.26 19.24 6.57
C ILE A 6 -46.49 18.99 5.24
N LEU A 7 -45.22 19.45 5.24
CA LEU A 7 -44.01 18.89 4.62
C LEU A 7 -43.92 18.72 3.09
N SER A 8 -43.05 19.56 2.54
CA SER A 8 -42.10 19.24 1.48
C SER A 8 -41.32 17.96 1.82
N LEU A 9 -41.41 16.95 0.95
CA LEU A 9 -40.57 15.75 1.00
C LEU A 9 -39.41 15.93 0.02
N LEU A 10 -38.28 16.47 0.49
CA LEU A 10 -37.02 16.42 -0.24
C LEU A 10 -36.42 15.03 -0.05
N ILE A 11 -36.52 14.19 -1.09
CA ILE A 11 -35.88 12.89 -1.12
C ILE A 11 -34.40 13.13 -1.44
N PHE A 12 -33.58 13.26 -0.40
CA PHE A 12 -32.13 13.11 -0.52
C PHE A 12 -31.84 11.63 -0.79
N THR A 13 -31.71 11.25 -2.06
CA THR A 13 -31.07 9.98 -2.41
C THR A 13 -29.58 10.14 -2.12
N GLY A 14 -29.20 9.85 -0.88
CA GLY A 14 -27.80 9.76 -0.47
C GLY A 14 -27.11 8.66 -1.27
N LEU A 15 -26.27 9.05 -2.23
CA LEU A 15 -25.22 8.20 -2.77
C LEU A 15 -24.20 7.99 -1.64
N GLY A 16 -24.38 6.92 -0.88
CA GLY A 16 -23.36 6.40 0.02
C GLY A 16 -22.21 5.87 -0.83
N ILE A 17 -21.18 6.69 -1.06
CA ILE A 17 -19.90 6.21 -1.58
C ILE A 17 -19.15 5.63 -0.38
N SER A 18 -19.35 4.34 -0.12
CA SER A 18 -18.49 3.61 0.80
C SER A 18 -17.19 3.27 0.08
N VAL A 19 -16.16 4.12 0.30
CA VAL A 19 -14.79 3.78 -0.05
C VAL A 19 -14.30 2.75 0.97
N PHE A 20 -14.66 1.48 0.76
CA PHE A 20 -14.02 0.37 1.48
C PHE A 20 -12.62 0.18 0.89
N GLY A 21 -11.68 1.04 1.27
CA GLY A 21 -10.28 0.67 1.19
C GLY A 21 -10.07 -0.44 2.21
N ASN A 22 -9.97 -1.69 1.77
CA ASN A 22 -9.50 -2.78 2.62
C ASN A 22 -7.97 -2.65 2.69
N PRO A 23 -7.38 -2.13 3.79
CA PRO A 23 -5.93 -2.07 3.89
C PRO A 23 -5.42 -3.51 3.96
N ALA A 24 -4.63 -3.92 2.96
CA ALA A 24 -4.06 -5.26 2.92
C ALA A 24 -3.08 -5.53 4.08
N ARG A 25 -2.65 -4.46 4.78
CA ARG A 25 -1.73 -4.49 5.92
C ARG A 25 -2.09 -3.38 6.92
N ALA A 26 -3.17 -3.56 7.68
CA ALA A 26 -3.60 -2.57 8.68
C ALA A 26 -2.61 -2.40 9.84
N ASP A 27 -1.83 -3.44 10.14
CA ASP A 27 -0.86 -3.49 11.23
C ASP A 27 0.45 -2.73 10.94
N ILE A 28 0.64 -2.30 9.69
CA ILE A 28 1.86 -1.59 9.27
C ILE A 28 2.03 -0.21 9.92
N TYR A 29 0.96 0.37 10.44
CA TYR A 29 1.00 1.68 11.09
C TYR A 29 1.63 1.65 12.49
N ASP A 30 1.61 0.49 13.15
CA ASP A 30 2.13 0.32 14.52
C ASP A 30 3.50 -0.38 14.53
N ALA A 31 4.14 -0.51 13.36
CA ALA A 31 5.39 -1.24 13.20
C ALA A 31 6.30 -0.61 12.14
N THR A 32 7.61 -0.75 12.34
CA THR A 32 8.58 -0.51 11.26
C THR A 32 8.72 -1.77 10.42
N VAL A 33 8.41 -1.67 9.13
CA VAL A 33 8.45 -2.82 8.21
C VAL A 33 9.54 -2.65 7.16
N ILE A 34 10.59 -3.45 7.26
CA ILE A 34 11.74 -3.42 6.34
C ILE A 34 11.68 -4.63 5.43
N CYS A 35 11.51 -4.38 4.14
CA CYS A 35 11.38 -5.42 3.14
C CYS A 35 12.59 -5.51 2.21
N ARG A 36 12.93 -6.74 1.82
CA ARG A 36 13.88 -7.03 0.75
C ARG A 36 13.16 -7.50 -0.49
N VAL A 37 13.56 -6.96 -1.63
CA VAL A 37 13.10 -7.44 -2.94
C VAL A 37 13.73 -8.80 -3.21
N ARG A 38 12.91 -9.80 -3.53
CA ARG A 38 13.35 -11.16 -3.83
C ARG A 38 12.42 -11.88 -4.81
N GLY A 39 12.86 -13.05 -5.28
CA GLY A 39 12.01 -13.93 -6.09
C GLY A 39 11.86 -13.51 -7.56
N LEU A 40 12.56 -12.47 -8.01
CA LEU A 40 12.63 -12.13 -9.43
C LEU A 40 13.50 -13.16 -10.16
N GLN A 41 12.95 -13.84 -11.17
CA GLN A 41 13.70 -14.74 -12.05
C GLN A 41 14.34 -13.99 -13.23
N GLN A 42 13.68 -12.92 -13.67
CA GLN A 42 14.13 -12.02 -14.74
C GLN A 42 13.53 -10.63 -14.54
N GLY A 43 14.15 -9.61 -15.16
CA GLY A 43 13.67 -8.23 -15.11
C GLY A 43 13.83 -7.56 -13.74
N GLN A 44 12.99 -6.55 -13.48
CA GLN A 44 13.01 -5.75 -12.26
C GLN A 44 11.59 -5.66 -11.68
N LEU A 45 11.50 -5.53 -10.35
CA LEU A 45 10.26 -5.18 -9.67
C LEU A 45 9.92 -3.73 -9.98
N ALA A 46 8.80 -3.52 -10.66
CA ALA A 46 8.32 -2.21 -11.06
C ALA A 46 7.85 -1.40 -9.85
N LEU A 47 8.42 -0.20 -9.68
CA LEU A 47 7.91 0.84 -8.79
C LEU A 47 6.96 1.75 -9.57
N ARG A 48 5.75 1.92 -9.06
CA ARG A 48 4.62 2.57 -9.75
C ARG A 48 4.03 3.69 -8.89
N PRO A 49 3.43 4.73 -9.49
CA PRO A 49 2.80 5.81 -8.71
C PRO A 49 1.49 5.35 -8.05
N GLN A 50 0.86 4.30 -8.59
CA GLN A 50 -0.35 3.66 -8.08
C GLN A 50 -0.34 2.18 -8.50
N PRO A 51 -1.13 1.30 -7.84
CA PRO A 51 -1.35 -0.07 -8.31
C PRO A 51 -1.69 -0.11 -9.80
N ASN A 52 -1.09 -1.05 -10.54
CA ASN A 52 -1.21 -1.22 -12.00
C ASN A 52 -0.81 -0.01 -12.88
N GLY A 53 -0.50 1.16 -12.32
CA GLY A 53 -0.08 2.35 -13.06
C GLY A 53 1.27 2.19 -13.77
N ARG A 54 1.60 3.07 -14.73
CA ARG A 54 2.85 2.96 -15.50
C ARG A 54 4.09 2.96 -14.58
N PRO A 55 5.06 2.04 -14.77
CA PRO A 55 6.28 2.03 -13.96
C PRO A 55 7.13 3.26 -14.24
N PHE A 56 7.75 3.81 -13.19
CA PHE A 56 8.72 4.90 -13.30
C PHE A 56 10.14 4.50 -12.85
N ALA A 57 10.28 3.37 -12.17
CA ALA A 57 11.57 2.82 -11.75
C ALA A 57 11.49 1.29 -11.60
N GLY A 58 12.65 0.64 -11.52
CA GLY A 58 12.79 -0.80 -11.29
C GLY A 58 13.70 -1.08 -10.09
N LEU A 59 13.35 -2.08 -9.30
CA LEU A 59 14.14 -2.61 -8.19
C LEU A 59 14.62 -4.02 -8.52
N ASN A 60 15.84 -4.35 -8.08
CA ASN A 60 16.46 -5.66 -8.26
C ASN A 60 16.33 -6.52 -6.99
N ASN A 61 16.52 -7.83 -7.13
CA ASN A 61 16.74 -8.71 -5.98
C ASN A 61 17.85 -8.14 -5.07
N GLY A 62 17.61 -8.15 -3.76
CA GLY A 62 18.52 -7.62 -2.75
C GLY A 62 18.39 -6.11 -2.49
N ASN A 63 17.54 -5.39 -3.21
CA ASN A 63 17.17 -4.02 -2.85
C ASN A 63 16.31 -4.00 -1.58
N THR A 64 16.43 -2.92 -0.80
CA THR A 64 15.74 -2.76 0.48
C THR A 64 14.78 -1.60 0.42
N VAL A 65 13.57 -1.81 0.91
CA VAL A 65 12.51 -0.80 1.01
C VAL A 65 11.89 -0.81 2.40
N GLN A 66 11.31 0.30 2.81
CA GLN A 66 10.42 0.37 3.97
C GLN A 66 8.99 0.37 3.46
N ALA A 67 8.17 -0.58 3.89
CA ALA A 67 6.74 -0.57 3.62
C ALA A 67 6.02 0.21 4.73
N PHE A 68 5.01 0.99 4.36
CA PHE A 68 4.26 1.81 5.31
C PHE A 68 2.75 1.90 5.03
N ALA A 69 2.28 1.32 3.92
CA ALA A 69 0.86 1.09 3.65
C ALA A 69 0.69 -0.13 2.72
N GLY A 70 -0.52 -0.69 2.67
CA GLY A 70 -0.86 -1.79 1.77
C GLY A 70 -2.28 -1.68 1.22
N THR A 71 -2.49 -2.08 -0.03
CA THR A 71 -3.80 -2.04 -0.71
C THR A 71 -3.99 -3.28 -1.59
N ILE A 72 -5.22 -3.53 -2.01
CA ILE A 72 -5.60 -4.64 -2.89
C ILE A 72 -6.25 -4.04 -4.14
N ASP A 73 -5.84 -4.49 -5.32
CA ASP A 73 -6.45 -4.07 -6.58
C ASP A 73 -7.68 -4.93 -6.97
N GLU A 74 -8.34 -4.57 -8.08
CA GLU A 74 -9.50 -5.30 -8.60
C GLU A 74 -9.24 -6.79 -8.92
N ASN A 75 -7.98 -7.19 -9.04
CA ASN A 75 -7.57 -8.57 -9.35
C ASN A 75 -7.10 -9.33 -8.09
N ASN A 76 -7.38 -8.80 -6.90
CA ASN A 76 -6.93 -9.34 -5.60
C ASN A 76 -5.39 -9.41 -5.45
N VAL A 77 -4.65 -8.58 -6.19
CA VAL A 77 -3.20 -8.46 -6.01
C VAL A 77 -2.93 -7.50 -4.87
N ILE A 78 -2.06 -7.92 -3.94
CA ILE A 78 -1.63 -7.08 -2.83
C ILE A 78 -0.46 -6.19 -3.29
N TRP A 79 -0.59 -4.91 -3.01
CA TRP A 79 0.40 -3.89 -3.31
C TRP A 79 0.84 -3.22 -2.01
N ASP A 80 2.15 -3.12 -1.79
CA ASP A 80 2.72 -2.35 -0.69
C ASP A 80 3.16 -0.99 -1.22
N GLU A 81 2.78 0.07 -0.50
CA GLU A 81 3.38 1.38 -0.66
C GLU A 81 4.69 1.41 0.11
N VAL A 82 5.77 1.74 -0.60
CA VAL A 82 7.12 1.60 -0.10
C VAL A 82 7.96 2.84 -0.35
N LYS A 83 8.88 3.09 0.57
CA LYS A 83 9.99 4.04 0.41
C LYS A 83 11.27 3.26 0.17
N VAL A 84 12.00 3.59 -0.90
CA VAL A 84 13.26 2.93 -1.22
C VAL A 84 14.35 3.34 -0.24
N ILE A 85 14.92 2.37 0.49
CA ILE A 85 16.08 2.60 1.36
C ILE A 85 17.36 2.40 0.53
N LYS A 86 17.46 1.27 -0.17
CA LYS A 86 18.61 0.89 -0.98
C LYS A 86 18.14 0.36 -2.32
N GLY A 87 18.23 1.20 -3.35
CA GLY A 87 17.90 0.86 -4.73
C GLY A 87 19.11 0.34 -5.54
N PRO A 88 18.92 0.10 -6.85
CA PRO A 88 20.00 -0.29 -7.76
C PRO A 88 20.95 0.87 -8.09
N ASN A 89 20.53 2.12 -7.85
CA ASN A 89 21.37 3.31 -7.91
C ASN A 89 20.87 4.34 -6.87
N SER A 90 21.69 5.35 -6.58
CA SER A 90 21.40 6.37 -5.56
C SER A 90 20.23 7.30 -5.92
N GLN A 91 19.87 7.45 -7.20
CA GLN A 91 18.77 8.32 -7.63
C GLN A 91 17.39 7.77 -7.24
N LEU A 92 17.32 6.49 -6.88
CA LEU A 92 16.09 5.83 -6.44
C LEU A 92 15.92 5.84 -4.91
N THR A 93 16.97 6.08 -4.13
CA THR A 93 16.87 6.17 -2.67
C THR A 93 15.92 7.31 -2.27
N GLY A 94 15.02 7.03 -1.32
CA GLY A 94 14.03 7.95 -0.83
C GLY A 94 12.78 8.08 -1.69
N ARG A 95 12.76 7.51 -2.91
CA ARG A 95 11.55 7.51 -3.74
C ARG A 95 10.46 6.65 -3.13
N VAL A 96 9.22 7.08 -3.34
CA VAL A 96 8.02 6.44 -2.83
C VAL A 96 7.17 5.93 -4.00
N GLY A 97 6.56 4.77 -3.85
CA GLY A 97 5.60 4.22 -4.79
C GLY A 97 5.09 2.85 -4.39
N TYR A 98 4.27 2.26 -5.25
CA TYR A 98 3.67 0.94 -5.06
C TYR A 98 4.48 -0.14 -5.77
N VAL A 99 4.62 -1.28 -5.10
CA VAL A 99 5.19 -2.51 -5.65
C VAL A 99 4.29 -3.69 -5.35
N ASN A 100 4.38 -4.74 -6.18
CA ASN A 100 3.66 -5.98 -5.91
C ASN A 100 4.29 -6.71 -4.72
N SER A 101 3.50 -6.92 -3.66
CA SER A 101 3.95 -7.48 -2.38
C SER A 101 4.51 -8.89 -2.48
N LYS A 102 4.13 -9.65 -3.50
CA LYS A 102 4.63 -11.02 -3.74
C LYS A 102 6.17 -11.08 -3.87
N TYR A 103 6.80 -9.96 -4.22
CA TYR A 103 8.26 -9.89 -4.40
C TYR A 103 8.97 -9.28 -3.20
N LEU A 104 8.29 -9.10 -2.08
CA LEU A 104 8.84 -8.55 -0.85
C LEU A 104 8.89 -9.61 0.24
N SER A 105 10.02 -9.68 0.93
CA SER A 105 10.13 -10.36 2.22
C SER A 105 10.37 -9.34 3.30
N CYS A 106 9.47 -9.26 4.27
CA CYS A 106 9.38 -8.15 5.20
C CYS A 106 9.66 -8.59 6.62
N LYS A 107 10.53 -7.84 7.30
CA LYS A 107 10.78 -7.95 8.73
C LYS A 107 10.06 -6.83 9.46
N TRP A 108 9.34 -7.20 10.49
CA TRP A 108 8.52 -6.33 11.32
C TRP A 108 9.24 -6.04 12.63
N TYR A 109 9.25 -4.78 13.01
CA TYR A 109 9.86 -4.29 14.24
C TYR A 109 8.86 -3.42 15.00
N ASP A 110 8.86 -3.50 16.33
CA ASP A 110 8.06 -2.60 17.17
C ASP A 110 8.65 -1.17 17.21
N GLU A 111 7.99 -0.28 17.93
CA GLU A 111 8.44 1.11 18.11
C GLU A 111 9.80 1.23 18.80
N GLN A 112 10.21 0.21 19.56
CA GLN A 112 11.50 0.14 20.24
C GLN A 112 12.59 -0.53 19.37
N GLY A 113 12.24 -0.97 18.16
CA GLY A 113 13.14 -1.62 17.22
C GLY A 113 13.37 -3.12 17.49
N ASN A 114 12.58 -3.74 18.37
CA ASN A 114 12.65 -5.18 18.58
C ASN A 114 11.98 -5.92 17.43
N PHE A 115 12.58 -7.03 17.02
CA PHE A 115 12.01 -7.89 15.99
C PHE A 115 10.73 -8.56 16.46
N ILE A 116 9.67 -8.46 15.65
CA ILE A 116 8.36 -9.07 15.90
C ILE A 116 8.23 -10.36 15.08
N ARG A 117 8.37 -10.25 13.75
CA ARG A 117 8.14 -11.37 12.81
C ARG A 117 8.74 -11.11 11.43
N GLU A 118 8.79 -12.15 10.61
CA GLU A 118 9.20 -12.10 9.21
C GLU A 118 8.13 -12.70 8.31
N ASP A 119 7.67 -11.94 7.33
CA ASP A 119 6.72 -12.35 6.32
C ASP A 119 7.48 -12.65 5.01
N PRO A 120 7.29 -13.84 4.42
CA PRO A 120 7.97 -14.23 3.19
C PRO A 120 7.43 -13.55 1.92
#